data_AF-A0A672KAT0-F1
#
_entry.id   AF-A0A672KAT0-F1
#
_cell.length_a   1.000
_cell.length_b   1.000
_cell.length_c   1.000
_cell.angle_alpha   90.00
_cell.angle_beta   90.00
_cell.angle_gamma   90.00
#
_symmetry.space_group_name_H-M   'P 1'
#
loop_
_entity.id
_entity.type
_entity.pdbx_description
1 polymer ?
#
loop_
_entity_poly.entity_id
_entity_poly.type
_entity_poly.pdbx_seq_one_letter_code
_entity_poly.pdbx_strand_id
1 'polypeptide(L)'
;PDDPTIAARISACLYIFSAGMLQRLQLDSQPDDLSFIGCIAKTMFRDDTTNWGRVVSLVAFGAVVCSQLKELQRERCVETVAQLISSYLISEQHDWLLNNKGWHGFVAFFRVEDMESVVRSALMAVVGCAGIGAGLALLIR
;
A
#
# COMPACT_ATOMS: atom_id res chain seq x y z
N PRO A 1 -13.99 -8.28 2.09
CA PRO A 1 -13.11 -9.32 2.67
C PRO A 1 -12.21 -9.94 1.61
N ASP A 2 -12.76 -10.24 0.42
CA ASP A 2 -11.99 -10.79 -0.71
C ASP A 2 -12.22 -9.95 -1.97
N ASP A 3 -11.73 -8.70 -1.97
CA ASP A 3 -11.67 -7.94 -3.23
C ASP A 3 -10.38 -8.36 -3.97
N PRO A 4 -10.49 -9.13 -5.08
CA PRO A 4 -9.31 -9.64 -5.79
C PRO A 4 -8.44 -8.50 -6.34
N THR A 5 -9.02 -7.31 -6.52
CA THR A 5 -8.33 -6.12 -7.01
C THR A 5 -7.33 -5.59 -6.00
N ILE A 6 -7.68 -5.57 -4.72
CA ILE A 6 -6.79 -5.13 -3.65
C ILE A 6 -5.62 -6.11 -3.52
N ALA A 7 -5.91 -7.42 -3.54
CA ALA A 7 -4.88 -8.46 -3.49
C ALA A 7 -3.92 -8.36 -4.68
N ALA A 8 -4.42 -8.14 -5.90
CA ALA A 8 -3.60 -7.95 -7.09
C ALA A 8 -2.68 -6.73 -6.99
N ARG A 9 -3.16 -5.61 -6.45
CA ARG A 9 -2.35 -4.39 -6.24
C ARG A 9 -1.24 -4.60 -5.21
N ILE A 10 -1.56 -5.24 -4.09
CA ILE A 10 -0.56 -5.60 -3.08
C ILE A 10 0.48 -6.56 -3.69
N SER A 11 0.03 -7.55 -4.46
CA SER A 11 0.92 -8.50 -5.13
C SER A 11 1.83 -7.82 -6.16
N ALA A 12 1.33 -6.85 -6.93
CA ALA A 12 2.12 -6.08 -7.88
C ALA A 12 3.16 -5.20 -7.16
N CYS A 13 2.77 -4.53 -6.07
CA CYS A 13 3.72 -3.82 -5.21
C CYS A 13 4.80 -4.76 -4.68
N LEU A 14 4.40 -5.92 -4.15
CA LEU A 14 5.33 -6.92 -3.61
C LEU A 14 6.32 -7.41 -4.67
N TYR A 15 5.86 -7.64 -5.91
CA TYR A 15 6.72 -8.04 -7.02
C TYR A 15 7.75 -6.96 -7.39
N ILE A 16 7.33 -5.68 -7.45
CA ILE A 16 8.24 -4.55 -7.73
C ILE A 16 9.27 -4.43 -6.59
N PHE A 17 8.82 -4.52 -5.34
CA PHE A 17 9.69 -4.45 -4.17
C PHE A 17 10.68 -5.61 -4.10
N SER A 18 10.24 -6.85 -4.36
CA SER A 18 11.12 -8.02 -4.36
C SER A 18 12.18 -7.93 -5.44
N ALA A 19 11.79 -7.57 -6.67
CA ALA A 19 12.71 -7.40 -7.79
C ALA A 19 13.81 -6.35 -7.50
N GLY A 20 13.48 -5.26 -6.80
CA GLY A 20 14.45 -4.23 -6.43
C GLY A 20 15.28 -4.52 -5.17
N MET A 21 14.69 -5.18 -4.16
CA MET A 21 15.33 -5.40 -2.86
C MET A 21 16.19 -6.66 -2.77
N LEU A 22 15.84 -7.72 -3.50
CA LEU A 22 16.60 -8.98 -3.48
C LEU A 22 18.08 -8.76 -3.87
N GLN A 23 18.36 -7.72 -4.67
CA GLN A 23 19.71 -7.36 -5.06
C GLN A 23 20.54 -6.67 -3.94
N ARG A 24 19.91 -6.27 -2.83
CA ARG A 24 20.55 -5.46 -1.76
C ARG A 24 20.45 -6.06 -0.35
N LEU A 25 19.58 -7.05 -0.12
CA LEU A 25 19.47 -7.72 1.18
C LEU A 25 20.55 -8.81 1.31
N GLN A 26 21.73 -8.43 1.80
CA GLN A 26 22.70 -9.39 2.32
C GLN A 26 22.29 -9.81 3.75
N LEU A 27 21.50 -10.88 3.87
CA LEU A 27 21.12 -11.47 5.17
C LEU A 27 22.23 -12.37 5.77
N ASP A 28 23.44 -12.33 5.21
CA ASP A 28 24.55 -13.24 5.53
C ASP A 28 25.26 -12.94 6.86
N SER A 29 24.92 -11.85 7.56
CA SER A 29 25.62 -11.43 8.77
C SER A 29 24.72 -11.54 10.00
N GLN A 30 24.96 -12.60 10.80
CA GLN A 30 24.30 -13.01 12.05
C GLN A 30 23.01 -13.86 11.90
N PRO A 31 22.84 -14.94 12.69
CA PRO A 31 21.73 -15.87 12.50
C PRO A 31 20.33 -15.28 12.79
N ASP A 32 20.22 -14.33 13.74
CA ASP A 32 18.92 -13.99 14.34
C ASP A 32 18.72 -12.49 14.66
N ASP A 33 19.65 -11.60 14.27
CA ASP A 33 19.49 -10.16 14.54
C ASP A 33 18.57 -9.49 13.51
N LEU A 34 17.28 -9.41 13.87
CA LEU A 34 16.24 -8.75 13.08
C LEU A 34 16.01 -7.28 13.50
N SER A 35 16.88 -6.70 14.32
CA SER A 35 16.75 -5.31 14.79
C SER A 35 16.70 -4.28 13.65
N PHE A 36 17.30 -4.60 12.49
CA PHE A 36 17.26 -3.75 11.30
C PHE A 36 15.84 -3.49 10.79
N ILE A 37 14.88 -4.39 11.04
CA ILE A 37 13.47 -4.21 10.64
C ILE A 37 12.86 -3.03 11.39
N GLY A 38 13.08 -2.97 12.71
CA GLY A 38 12.65 -1.83 13.52
C GLY A 38 13.34 -0.53 13.13
N CYS A 39 14.62 -0.59 12.75
CA CYS A 39 15.35 0.57 12.23
C CYS A 39 14.73 1.09 10.92
N ILE A 40 14.46 0.20 9.96
CA ILE A 40 13.83 0.54 8.68
C ILE A 40 12.44 1.15 8.91
N ALA A 41 11.63 0.55 9.78
CA ALA A 41 10.34 1.11 10.15
C ALA A 41 10.50 2.54 10.69
N LYS A 42 11.37 2.76 11.69
CA LYS A 42 11.65 4.11 12.22
C LYS A 42 12.12 5.09 11.16
N THR A 43 13.01 4.66 10.26
CA THR A 43 13.51 5.51 9.16
C THR A 43 12.40 5.87 8.18
N MET A 44 11.51 4.94 7.84
CA MET A 44 10.43 5.15 6.88
C MET A 44 9.39 6.18 7.35
N PHE A 45 9.21 6.35 8.65
CA PHE A 45 8.21 7.28 9.22
C PHE A 45 8.86 8.43 10.02
N ARG A 46 10.16 8.67 9.83
CA ARG A 46 10.94 9.66 10.59
C ARG A 46 10.49 11.11 10.37
N ASP A 47 9.86 11.39 9.24
CA ASP A 47 9.41 12.73 8.84
C ASP A 47 7.96 13.03 9.29
N ASP A 48 7.46 12.27 10.27
CA ASP A 48 6.12 12.39 10.85
C ASP A 48 4.97 12.30 9.81
N THR A 49 5.28 11.80 8.61
CA THR A 49 4.32 11.68 7.51
C THR A 49 3.94 10.22 7.33
N THR A 50 2.71 9.88 7.67
CA THR A 50 2.17 8.53 7.49
C THR A 50 1.10 8.52 6.40
N ASN A 51 1.17 7.53 5.52
CA ASN A 51 0.16 7.26 4.50
C ASN A 51 0.08 5.75 4.23
N TRP A 52 -1.02 5.32 3.62
CA TRP A 52 -1.25 3.91 3.31
C TRP A 52 -0.17 3.30 2.40
N GLY A 53 0.42 4.09 1.50
CA GLY A 53 1.53 3.62 0.66
C GLY A 53 2.76 3.21 1.47
N ARG A 54 3.13 3.99 2.50
CA ARG A 54 4.25 3.64 3.41
C ARG A 54 3.92 2.43 4.28
N VAL A 55 2.69 2.32 4.79
CA VAL A 55 2.23 1.14 5.55
C VAL A 55 2.35 -0.12 4.69
N VAL A 56 1.83 -0.10 3.46
CA VAL A 56 1.95 -1.22 2.51
C VAL A 56 3.41 -1.53 2.20
N SER A 57 4.25 -0.50 2.04
CA SER A 57 5.67 -0.68 1.73
C SER A 57 6.41 -1.39 2.87
N LEU A 58 6.11 -1.06 4.14
CA LEU A 58 6.71 -1.74 5.29
C LEU A 58 6.25 -3.21 5.39
N VAL A 59 4.97 -3.48 5.15
CA VAL A 59 4.44 -4.85 5.16
C VAL A 59 5.01 -5.67 4.00
N ALA A 60 5.09 -5.09 2.80
CA ALA A 60 5.69 -5.73 1.63
C ALA A 60 7.18 -6.01 1.85
N PHE A 61 7.91 -5.06 2.46
CA PHE A 61 9.28 -5.26 2.89
C PHE A 61 9.41 -6.49 3.80
N GLY A 62 8.57 -6.58 4.83
CA GLY A 62 8.54 -7.74 5.73
C GLY A 62 8.27 -9.06 5.00
N ALA A 63 7.33 -9.07 4.07
CA ALA A 63 7.02 -10.25 3.26
C ALA A 63 8.21 -10.72 2.41
N VAL A 64 8.98 -9.80 1.81
CA VAL A 64 10.22 -10.13 1.08
C VAL A 64 11.27 -10.71 2.03
N VAL A 65 11.46 -10.12 3.21
CA VAL A 65 12.39 -10.65 4.23
C VAL A 65 11.97 -12.06 4.68
N CYS A 66 10.67 -12.27 4.94
CA CYS A 66 10.14 -13.59 5.28
C CYS A 66 10.36 -14.63 4.17
N SER A 67 10.23 -14.23 2.89
CA SER A 67 10.54 -15.10 1.75
C SER A 67 12.00 -15.54 1.77
N GLN A 68 12.93 -14.61 1.97
CA GLN A 68 14.36 -14.94 2.04
C GLN A 68 14.71 -15.78 3.26
N LEU A 69 14.11 -15.51 4.41
CA LEU A 69 14.32 -16.33 5.62
C LEU A 69 13.85 -17.77 5.39
N LYS A 70 12.77 -17.99 4.64
CA LYS A 70 12.33 -19.35 4.25
C LYS A 70 13.32 -20.03 3.31
N GLU A 71 13.83 -19.32 2.30
CA GLU A 71 14.88 -19.84 1.41
C GLU A 71 16.14 -20.25 2.17
N LEU A 72 16.50 -19.49 3.22
CA LEU A 72 17.63 -19.77 4.12
C LEU A 72 17.31 -20.79 5.23
N GLN A 73 16.13 -21.44 5.22
CA GLN A 73 15.65 -22.37 6.25
C GLN A 73 15.57 -21.80 7.68
N ARG A 74 15.39 -20.49 7.81
CA ARG A 74 15.22 -19.75 9.09
C ARG A 74 13.76 -19.38 9.35
N GLU A 75 12.84 -20.32 9.15
CA GLU A 75 11.40 -20.05 9.26
C GLU A 75 10.97 -19.57 10.65
N ARG A 76 11.70 -19.95 11.70
CA ARG A 76 11.48 -19.50 13.08
C ARG A 76 11.54 -17.98 13.23
N CYS A 77 12.27 -17.30 12.35
CA CYS A 77 12.44 -15.86 12.36
C CYS A 77 11.25 -15.12 11.70
N VAL A 78 10.41 -15.81 10.91
CA VAL A 78 9.25 -15.21 10.22
C VAL A 78 8.24 -14.61 11.21
N GLU A 79 8.00 -15.31 12.33
CA GLU A 79 7.12 -14.81 13.37
C GLU A 79 7.68 -13.53 14.00
N THR A 80 8.99 -13.48 14.26
CA THR A 80 9.66 -12.29 14.78
C THR A 80 9.55 -11.10 13.82
N VAL A 81 9.68 -11.31 12.50
CA VAL A 81 9.46 -10.24 11.50
C VAL A 81 8.04 -9.68 11.60
N ALA A 82 7.04 -10.57 11.63
CA ALA A 82 5.64 -10.18 11.73
C ALA A 82 5.38 -9.38 13.02
N GLN A 83 5.91 -9.86 14.15
CA GLN A 83 5.78 -9.20 15.45
C GLN A 83 6.44 -7.81 15.47
N LEU A 84 7.63 -7.65 14.90
CA LEU A 84 8.33 -6.35 14.86
C LEU A 84 7.54 -5.32 14.05
N ILE A 85 7.02 -5.72 12.89
CA ILE A 85 6.22 -4.83 12.03
C ILE A 85 4.88 -4.50 12.69
N SER A 86 4.16 -5.50 13.20
CA SER A 86 2.86 -5.28 13.83
C SER A 86 2.99 -4.42 15.10
N SER A 87 4.01 -4.67 15.92
CA SER A 87 4.25 -3.90 17.13
C SER A 87 4.55 -2.45 16.80
N TYR A 88 5.39 -2.19 15.78
CA TYR A 88 5.68 -0.82 15.35
C TYR A 88 4.42 -0.09 14.86
N LEU A 89 3.58 -0.74 14.05
CA LEU A 89 2.34 -0.13 13.55
C LEU A 89 1.35 0.16 14.69
N ILE A 90 1.26 -0.73 15.68
CA ILE A 90 0.35 -0.59 16.83
C ILE A 90 0.90 0.35 17.90
N SER A 91 2.22 0.53 18.04
CA SER A 91 2.80 1.46 19.03
C SER A 91 2.97 2.86 18.47
N GLU A 92 3.60 2.98 17.29
CA GLU A 92 4.01 4.29 16.75
C GLU A 92 2.98 4.88 15.78
N GLN A 93 2.20 4.05 15.10
CA GLN A 93 1.27 4.50 14.05
C GLN A 93 -0.20 4.31 14.42
N HIS A 94 -0.48 3.99 15.69
CA HIS A 94 -1.81 3.72 16.22
C HIS A 94 -2.81 4.84 15.94
N ASP A 95 -2.47 6.06 16.37
CA ASP A 95 -3.39 7.19 16.28
C ASP A 95 -3.66 7.56 14.83
N TRP A 96 -2.64 7.49 13.98
CA TRP A 96 -2.83 7.66 12.53
C TRP A 96 -3.75 6.60 11.96
N LEU A 97 -3.56 5.32 12.30
CA LEU A 97 -4.42 4.24 11.84
C LEU A 97 -5.87 4.45 12.28
N LEU A 98 -6.11 4.81 13.54
CA LEU A 98 -7.46 5.10 14.04
C LEU A 98 -8.10 6.29 13.34
N ASN A 99 -7.37 7.40 13.20
CA ASN A 99 -7.84 8.59 12.49
C ASN A 99 -8.15 8.31 11.01
N ASN A 100 -7.53 7.28 10.44
CA ASN A 100 -7.77 6.81 9.07
C ASN A 100 -8.70 5.60 9.00
N LYS A 101 -9.58 5.38 9.99
CA LYS A 101 -10.60 4.30 10.04
C LYS A 101 -9.99 2.89 10.01
N GLY A 102 -8.75 2.74 10.46
CA GLY A 102 -8.01 1.48 10.52
C GLY A 102 -8.02 0.72 9.19
N TRP A 103 -8.10 -0.60 9.27
CA TRP A 103 -8.14 -1.45 8.08
C TRP A 103 -9.39 -1.25 7.21
N HIS A 104 -10.47 -0.66 7.74
CA HIS A 104 -11.62 -0.29 6.93
C HIS A 104 -11.27 0.87 5.98
N GLY A 105 -10.54 1.88 6.46
CA GLY A 105 -10.03 2.96 5.62
C GLY A 105 -8.97 2.49 4.62
N PHE A 106 -8.14 1.51 4.99
CA PHE A 106 -7.23 0.84 4.05
C PHE A 106 -7.98 0.23 2.86
N VAL A 107 -9.02 -0.56 3.16
CA VAL A 107 -9.85 -1.18 2.11
C VAL A 107 -10.50 -0.11 1.25
N ALA A 108 -11.04 0.96 1.84
CA ALA A 108 -11.64 2.07 1.09
C ALA A 108 -10.63 2.80 0.19
N PHE A 109 -9.40 3.02 0.65
CA PHE A 109 -8.34 3.68 -0.12
C PHE A 109 -7.86 2.85 -1.32
N PHE A 110 -7.78 1.53 -1.16
CA PHE A 110 -7.32 0.64 -2.24
C PHE A 110 -8.44 0.08 -3.11
N ARG A 111 -9.70 0.19 -2.67
CA ARG A 111 -10.87 -0.14 -3.48
C ARG A 111 -10.89 0.78 -4.69
N VAL A 112 -11.03 0.17 -5.86
CA VAL A 112 -11.28 0.89 -7.11
C VAL A 112 -12.71 1.42 -7.04
N GLU A 113 -12.88 2.74 -6.98
CA GLU A 113 -13.98 3.31 -7.75
C GLU A 113 -13.53 3.18 -9.19
N ASP A 114 -14.30 2.47 -10.03
CA ASP A 114 -13.97 2.26 -11.44
C ASP A 114 -13.55 3.60 -12.03
N MET A 115 -12.26 3.81 -12.22
CA MET A 115 -11.77 5.07 -12.77
C MET A 115 -12.34 5.25 -14.18
N GLU A 116 -12.67 4.14 -14.84
CA GLU A 116 -13.49 4.11 -16.04
C GLU A 116 -14.90 4.69 -15.83
N SER A 117 -15.58 4.38 -14.73
CA SER A 117 -16.89 4.96 -14.40
C SER A 117 -16.80 6.45 -14.06
N VAL A 118 -15.73 6.89 -13.39
CA VAL A 118 -15.50 8.30 -13.05
C VAL A 118 -15.14 9.10 -14.31
N VAL A 119 -14.25 8.57 -15.15
CA VAL A 119 -13.89 9.18 -16.45
C VAL A 119 -15.07 9.19 -17.40
N ARG A 120 -15.85 8.10 -17.50
CA ARG A 120 -17.09 8.06 -18.28
C ARG A 120 -18.11 9.08 -17.76
N SER A 121 -18.28 9.18 -16.45
CA SER A 121 -19.21 10.16 -15.85
C SER A 121 -18.78 11.60 -16.10
N ALA A 122 -17.48 11.90 -15.95
CA ALA A 122 -16.93 13.22 -16.27
C ALA A 122 -17.06 13.54 -17.76
N LEU A 123 -16.77 12.58 -18.64
CA LEU A 123 -16.92 12.75 -20.09
C LEU A 123 -18.39 12.99 -20.48
N MET A 124 -19.32 12.20 -19.94
CA MET A 124 -20.76 12.37 -20.17
C MET A 124 -21.27 13.71 -19.63
N ALA A 125 -20.78 14.18 -18.48
CA ALA A 125 -21.11 15.50 -17.94
C ALA A 125 -20.62 16.65 -18.85
N VAL A 126 -19.40 16.55 -19.40
CA VAL A 126 -18.86 17.53 -20.35
C VAL A 126 -19.68 17.58 -21.64
N VAL A 127 -20.05 16.41 -22.19
CA VAL A 127 -20.91 16.32 -23.39
C VAL A 127 -22.30 16.91 -23.12
N GLY A 128 -22.89 16.61 -21.96
CA GLY A 128 -24.19 17.16 -21.55
C GLY A 128 -24.19 18.69 -21.45
N CYS A 129 -23.15 19.28 -20.86
CA CYS A 129 -23.01 20.74 -20.75
C CYS A 129 -22.81 21.42 -22.12
N ALA A 130 -22.02 20.82 -23.02
CA ALA A 130 -21.78 21.37 -24.35
C ALA A 130 -23.03 21.29 -25.26
N GLY A 131 -23.85 20.24 -25.13
CA GLY A 131 -25.07 20.06 -25.91
C GLY A 131 -26.17 21.07 -25.59
N ILE A 132 -26.30 21.47 -24.33
CA ILE A 132 -27.31 22.46 -23.89
C ILE A 132 -26.98 23.86 -24.43
N GLY A 133 -25.69 24.22 -24.49
CA GLY A 133 -25.24 25.52 -25.02
C GLY A 133 -25.48 25.69 -26.53
N ALA A 134 -25.25 24.65 -27.32
CA ALA A 134 -25.49 24.68 -28.76
C ALA A 134 -27.00 24.67 -29.11
N GLY A 135 -27.82 23.99 -28.31
CA GLY A 135 -29.27 23.93 -28.51
C GLY A 135 -29.97 25.27 -28.27
N LEU A 136 -29.58 26.01 -27.22
CA LEU A 136 -30.15 27.34 -26.93
C LEU A 136 -29.74 28.39 -27.99
N ALA A 137 -28.52 28.30 -28.52
CA ALA A 137 -28.05 29.20 -29.58
C ALA A 137 -28.84 29.07 -30.89
N LEU A 138 -29.39 27.88 -31.18
CA LEU A 138 -30.24 27.64 -32.37
C LEU A 138 -31.69 28.09 -32.17
N LEU A 139 -32.16 28.24 -30.93
CA LEU A 139 -33.53 28.72 -30.62
C LEU A 139 -33.61 30.26 -30.55
N ILE A 140 -32.47 30.96 -30.58
CA ILE A 140 -32.39 32.43 -30.52
C ILE A 140 -32.15 33.04 -31.93
N ARG A 141 -32.18 32.22 -33.00
CA ARG A 141 -31.96 32.66 -34.38
C ARG A 141 -33.23 32.62 -35.22
#